data_AF-A0A7R7W931-F1
#
_entry.id   AF-A0A7R7W931-F1
#
_cell.length_a   1.000
_cell.length_b   1.000
_cell.length_c   1.000
_cell.angle_alpha   90.00
_cell.angle_beta   90.00
_cell.angle_gamma   90.00
#
_symmetry.space_group_name_H-M   'P 1'
#
loop_
_entity.id
_entity.type
_entity.pdbx_description
1 polymer ?
#
loop_
_entity_poly.entity_id
_entity_poly.type
_entity_poly.pdbx_seq_one_letter_code
_entity_poly.pdbx_strand_id
1 'polypeptide(L)'
;MTDRDVFYTTYWEGSCLPALHPIFQFATSLATDHPILNDALLALSACNIGRLHAERRTPSAGTMCSMSPSLIHQTRSHLYYSSAIQKLAIMQPQDYQRNSVTILTVLVLFAHLEQAMGNFQGFYTHVRGMMNLLEWHEDVRDAATKSLLASWMQIRYVVWWARAYFSSLEVCQHLPSIPLPASLLDVPQTLHERRVKVLSIMCESHRLNFSAALQQFRNFRSDDVSGSDFDECYAYCTTLLHREAAKLDAWVLQLPPSEQPIYELNDTDSTTIRFQSHDAALNYAYYVVARAMQCTGVLRLLYDRESALHGPKYNEEEYWVQTLVRIAQWSDMQTSITRNSYTIGFSGLLLAGILRCQSLSVGLEIQDWLQTLIHLQPTEEGAFPIYQTFNVVKIINQQRALGRDVFAVTLPVDDEGGTPKLTGYNSQSITSLHFHGKDHNLDCLFQDCISLDV
;
A
#
# COMPACT_ATOMS: atom_id res chain seq x y z
N MET A 1 -5.16 12.38 -34.46
CA MET A 1 -5.51 11.33 -33.50
C MET A 1 -5.62 10.02 -34.27
N THR A 2 -4.90 8.98 -33.86
CA THR A 2 -4.95 7.65 -34.51
C THR A 2 -6.05 6.79 -33.89
N ASP A 3 -6.52 5.73 -34.57
CA ASP A 3 -7.50 4.78 -34.02
C ASP A 3 -7.07 4.19 -32.66
N ARG A 4 -5.75 4.07 -32.46
CA ARG A 4 -5.15 3.59 -31.21
C ARG A 4 -5.26 4.63 -30.10
N ASP A 5 -5.04 5.90 -30.41
CA ASP A 5 -5.21 6.98 -29.42
C ASP A 5 -6.66 7.04 -28.97
N VAL A 6 -7.61 6.92 -29.92
CA VAL A 6 -9.05 6.84 -29.60
C VAL A 6 -9.35 5.68 -28.66
N PHE A 7 -8.82 4.48 -28.94
CA PHE A 7 -9.01 3.31 -28.07
C PHE A 7 -8.53 3.56 -26.63
N TYR A 8 -7.30 4.07 -26.45
CA TYR A 8 -6.75 4.28 -25.11
C TYR A 8 -7.38 5.48 -24.39
N THR A 9 -7.85 6.50 -25.12
CA THR A 9 -8.64 7.59 -24.54
C THR A 9 -10.00 7.08 -24.05
N THR A 10 -10.70 6.24 -24.83
CA THR A 10 -11.95 5.63 -24.38
C THR A 10 -11.74 4.72 -23.17
N TYR A 11 -10.69 3.90 -23.18
CA TYR A 11 -10.33 3.07 -22.03
C TYR A 11 -9.99 3.91 -20.79
N TRP A 12 -9.26 5.00 -20.98
CA TRP A 12 -8.91 5.94 -19.92
C TRP A 12 -10.16 6.45 -19.19
N GLU A 13 -11.16 6.91 -19.94
CA GLU A 13 -12.41 7.43 -19.40
C GLU A 13 -13.23 6.36 -18.67
N GLY A 14 -13.35 5.17 -19.26
CA GLY A 14 -14.19 4.09 -18.74
C GLY A 14 -13.57 3.29 -17.60
N SER A 15 -12.24 3.20 -17.53
CA SER A 15 -11.56 2.24 -16.63
C SER A 15 -10.46 2.85 -15.77
N CYS A 16 -9.68 3.83 -16.28
CA CYS A 16 -8.61 4.43 -15.49
C CYS A 16 -9.12 5.53 -14.55
N LEU A 17 -9.94 6.47 -15.05
CA LEU A 17 -10.44 7.59 -14.26
C LEU A 17 -11.15 7.15 -12.96
N PRO A 18 -12.00 6.10 -12.95
CA PRO A 18 -12.63 5.64 -11.71
C PRO A 18 -11.67 5.09 -10.65
N ALA A 19 -10.45 4.71 -11.02
CA ALA A 19 -9.41 4.20 -10.11
C ALA A 19 -8.45 5.32 -9.63
N LEU A 20 -8.59 6.52 -10.18
CA LEU A 20 -7.68 7.65 -9.98
C LEU A 20 -8.35 8.81 -9.25
N HIS A 21 -7.55 9.81 -8.86
CA HIS A 21 -8.09 11.03 -8.26
C HIS A 21 -8.96 11.82 -9.28
N PRO A 22 -10.12 12.38 -8.88
CA PRO A 22 -11.02 13.13 -9.78
C PRO A 22 -10.37 14.30 -10.53
N ILE A 23 -9.26 14.83 -10.02
CA ILE A 23 -8.44 15.86 -10.71
C ILE A 23 -8.02 15.45 -12.10
N PHE A 24 -7.91 14.15 -12.39
CA PHE A 24 -7.53 13.68 -13.71
C PHE A 24 -8.65 13.78 -14.75
N GLN A 25 -9.91 14.01 -14.32
CA GLN A 25 -10.97 14.44 -15.24
C GLN A 25 -10.64 15.81 -15.84
N PHE A 26 -10.14 16.73 -15.02
CA PHE A 26 -9.65 18.03 -15.48
C PHE A 26 -8.44 17.87 -16.40
N ALA A 27 -7.48 16.99 -16.04
CA ALA A 27 -6.34 16.67 -16.91
C ALA A 27 -6.77 16.15 -18.30
N THR A 28 -7.85 15.38 -18.37
CA THR A 28 -8.40 14.87 -19.63
C THR A 28 -8.85 16.01 -20.54
N SER A 29 -9.50 17.03 -19.98
CA SER A 29 -9.93 18.21 -20.75
C SER A 29 -8.76 19.03 -21.31
N LEU A 30 -7.64 19.10 -20.56
CA LEU A 30 -6.42 19.80 -20.96
C LEU A 30 -5.58 19.04 -21.99
N ALA A 31 -5.75 17.72 -22.11
CA ALA A 31 -4.91 16.88 -22.94
C ALA A 31 -4.92 17.28 -24.42
N THR A 32 -6.05 17.80 -24.91
CA THR A 32 -6.24 18.24 -26.30
C THR A 32 -5.23 19.32 -26.71
N ASP A 33 -4.92 20.25 -25.79
CA ASP A 33 -4.04 21.39 -26.04
C ASP A 33 -2.59 21.15 -25.60
N HIS A 34 -2.34 20.06 -24.87
CA HIS A 34 -1.05 19.74 -24.30
C HIS A 34 -0.58 18.33 -24.71
N PRO A 35 0.16 18.19 -25.83
CA PRO A 35 0.58 16.88 -26.36
C PRO A 35 1.37 16.01 -25.37
N ILE A 36 2.17 16.63 -24.50
CA ILE A 36 2.88 15.94 -23.43
C ILE A 36 1.94 15.28 -22.41
N LEU A 37 0.85 15.97 -22.06
CA LEU A 37 -0.15 15.46 -21.14
C LEU A 37 -0.94 14.32 -21.78
N ASN A 38 -1.32 14.48 -23.04
CA ASN A 38 -1.95 13.42 -23.80
C ASN A 38 -1.09 12.14 -23.85
N ASP A 39 0.22 12.27 -24.13
CA ASP A 39 1.13 11.12 -24.11
C ASP A 39 1.21 10.47 -22.72
N ALA A 40 1.27 11.25 -21.63
CA ALA A 40 1.29 10.71 -20.27
C ALA A 40 -0.01 9.93 -19.91
N LEU A 41 -1.17 10.45 -20.33
CA LEU A 41 -2.47 9.78 -20.15
C LEU A 41 -2.55 8.47 -20.93
N LEU A 42 -2.15 8.50 -22.20
CA LEU A 42 -2.14 7.31 -23.06
C LEU A 42 -1.14 6.26 -22.56
N ALA A 43 0.00 6.68 -22.01
CA ALA A 43 0.96 5.79 -21.39
C ALA A 43 0.35 5.04 -20.19
N LEU A 44 -0.28 5.77 -19.27
CA LEU A 44 -0.89 5.16 -18.08
C LEU A 44 -2.08 4.26 -18.44
N SER A 45 -2.91 4.69 -19.40
CA SER A 45 -4.03 3.90 -19.95
C SER A 45 -3.56 2.58 -20.55
N ALA A 46 -2.57 2.63 -21.45
CA ALA A 46 -1.99 1.44 -22.06
C ALA A 46 -1.31 0.53 -21.03
N CYS A 47 -0.66 1.11 -20.02
CA CYS A 47 -0.09 0.34 -18.91
C CYS A 47 -1.19 -0.43 -18.16
N ASN A 48 -2.24 0.27 -17.74
CA ASN A 48 -3.31 -0.28 -16.93
C ASN A 48 -4.02 -1.45 -17.63
N ILE A 49 -4.47 -1.28 -18.88
CA ILE A 49 -5.11 -2.37 -19.62
C ILE A 49 -4.17 -3.55 -19.83
N GLY A 50 -2.89 -3.28 -20.12
CA GLY A 50 -1.89 -4.33 -20.32
C GLY A 50 -1.65 -5.16 -19.05
N ARG A 51 -1.80 -4.57 -17.87
CA ARG A 51 -1.66 -5.29 -16.59
C ARG A 51 -2.92 -6.07 -16.23
N LEU A 52 -4.11 -5.51 -16.46
CA LEU A 52 -5.38 -6.18 -16.16
C LEU A 52 -5.69 -7.34 -17.12
N HIS A 53 -5.27 -7.23 -18.38
CA HIS A 53 -5.46 -8.28 -19.38
C HIS A 53 -4.18 -9.08 -19.56
N ALA A 54 -3.94 -9.95 -18.59
CA ALA A 54 -2.78 -10.82 -18.54
C ALA A 54 -2.81 -11.86 -19.68
N GLU A 55 -1.65 -12.11 -20.29
CA GLU A 55 -1.41 -13.14 -21.29
C GLU A 55 -0.71 -14.34 -20.64
N ARG A 56 -1.05 -15.57 -21.08
CA ARG A 56 -0.35 -16.77 -20.65
C ARG A 56 1.02 -16.86 -21.31
N ARG A 57 2.05 -17.12 -20.52
CA ARG A 57 3.39 -17.46 -21.00
C ARG A 57 3.62 -18.95 -21.01
N THR A 58 4.45 -19.40 -21.95
CA THR A 58 5.08 -20.72 -21.86
C THR A 58 5.93 -20.77 -20.59
N PRO A 59 5.69 -21.72 -19.68
CA PRO A 59 6.45 -21.81 -18.44
C PRO A 59 7.94 -22.03 -18.76
N SER A 60 8.79 -21.13 -18.26
CA SER A 60 10.24 -21.25 -18.28
C SER A 60 10.78 -21.50 -16.86
N ALA A 61 11.90 -22.20 -16.74
CA ALA A 61 12.55 -22.45 -15.46
C ALA A 61 12.80 -21.11 -14.71
N GLY A 62 12.31 -21.01 -13.47
CA GLY A 62 12.46 -19.82 -12.63
C GLY A 62 11.35 -18.77 -12.73
N THR A 63 10.24 -19.05 -13.43
CA THR A 63 9.13 -18.09 -13.54
C THR A 63 8.12 -18.27 -12.41
N MET A 64 7.97 -17.26 -11.53
CA MET A 64 7.08 -17.35 -10.37
C MET A 64 5.57 -17.36 -10.70
N CYS A 65 5.19 -16.97 -11.93
CA CYS A 65 3.81 -16.94 -12.39
C CYS A 65 3.77 -17.18 -13.90
N SER A 66 2.81 -17.98 -14.35
CA SER A 66 2.62 -18.29 -15.78
C SER A 66 1.93 -17.16 -16.56
N MET A 67 1.64 -16.03 -15.91
CA MET A 67 0.96 -14.88 -16.49
C MET A 67 1.94 -13.72 -16.68
N SER A 68 1.78 -12.97 -17.77
CA SER A 68 2.49 -11.72 -17.99
C SER A 68 1.56 -10.61 -18.48
N PRO A 69 1.90 -9.33 -18.22
CA PRO A 69 1.19 -8.22 -18.86
C PRO A 69 1.21 -8.34 -20.38
N SER A 70 0.16 -7.85 -21.04
CA SER A 70 0.08 -7.85 -22.50
C SER A 70 1.22 -7.08 -23.14
N LEU A 71 2.03 -7.78 -23.95
CA LEU A 71 3.22 -7.18 -24.56
C LEU A 71 2.86 -6.03 -25.50
N ILE A 72 1.73 -6.14 -26.19
CA ILE A 72 1.25 -5.13 -27.14
C ILE A 72 0.98 -3.82 -26.39
N HIS A 73 0.22 -3.90 -25.30
CA HIS A 73 -0.16 -2.73 -24.51
C HIS A 73 1.04 -2.15 -23.74
N GLN A 74 1.93 -2.99 -23.20
CA GLN A 74 3.16 -2.53 -22.55
C GLN A 74 4.08 -1.79 -23.51
N THR A 75 4.29 -2.32 -24.71
CA THR A 75 5.11 -1.63 -25.74
C THR A 75 4.52 -0.26 -26.07
N ARG A 76 3.18 -0.15 -26.15
CA ARG A 76 2.51 1.13 -26.40
C ARG A 76 2.68 2.11 -25.24
N SER A 77 2.49 1.64 -24.01
CA SER A 77 2.75 2.41 -22.79
C SER A 77 4.15 3.03 -22.82
N HIS A 78 5.18 2.22 -23.11
CA HIS A 78 6.55 2.71 -23.20
C HIS A 78 6.77 3.74 -24.31
N LEU A 79 6.18 3.56 -25.49
CA LEU A 79 6.30 4.54 -26.59
C LEU A 79 5.72 5.90 -26.20
N TYR A 80 4.52 5.93 -25.62
CA TYR A 80 3.91 7.18 -25.15
C TYR A 80 4.71 7.79 -24.00
N TYR A 81 5.14 6.98 -23.03
CA TYR A 81 5.95 7.43 -21.91
C TYR A 81 7.28 8.05 -22.38
N SER A 82 8.03 7.38 -23.26
CA SER A 82 9.26 7.90 -23.84
C SER A 82 9.03 9.18 -24.64
N SER A 83 7.95 9.26 -25.39
CA SER A 83 7.56 10.47 -26.14
C SER A 83 7.31 11.66 -25.20
N ALA A 84 6.64 11.44 -24.06
CA ALA A 84 6.41 12.48 -23.06
C ALA A 84 7.70 12.91 -22.34
N ILE A 85 8.57 11.95 -21.98
CA ILE A 85 9.89 12.24 -21.37
C ILE A 85 10.78 13.06 -22.31
N GLN A 86 10.81 12.72 -23.60
CA GLN A 86 11.57 13.49 -24.60
C GLN A 86 11.06 14.93 -24.69
N LYS A 87 9.74 15.14 -24.65
CA LYS A 87 9.15 16.48 -24.62
C LYS A 87 9.54 17.26 -23.37
N LEU A 88 9.56 16.64 -22.19
CA LEU A 88 10.09 17.28 -20.97
C LEU A 88 11.57 17.65 -21.11
N ALA A 89 12.38 16.74 -21.61
CA ALA A 89 13.84 16.91 -21.64
C ALA A 89 14.30 18.11 -22.48
N ILE A 90 13.49 18.54 -23.47
CA ILE A 90 13.81 19.68 -24.34
C ILE A 90 13.17 21.00 -23.87
N MET A 91 12.28 20.97 -22.88
CA MET A 91 11.62 22.18 -22.35
C MET A 91 12.63 23.12 -21.69
N GLN A 92 12.43 24.42 -21.90
CA GLN A 92 13.22 25.48 -21.27
C GLN A 92 12.58 25.90 -19.94
N PRO A 93 13.33 26.49 -18.98
CA PRO A 93 12.82 26.98 -17.70
C PRO A 93 11.52 27.80 -17.79
N GLN A 94 11.37 28.59 -18.85
CA GLN A 94 10.19 29.44 -19.10
C GLN A 94 8.94 28.62 -19.45
N ASP A 95 9.10 27.47 -20.10
CA ASP A 95 8.00 26.57 -20.47
C ASP A 95 7.36 25.95 -19.23
N TYR A 96 8.20 25.58 -18.24
CA TYR A 96 7.76 25.07 -16.94
C TYR A 96 6.96 26.11 -16.16
N GLN A 97 7.42 27.37 -16.13
CA GLN A 97 6.72 28.44 -15.43
C GLN A 97 5.35 28.75 -16.04
N ARG A 98 5.26 28.72 -17.37
CA ARG A 98 4.00 28.99 -18.09
C ARG A 98 2.98 27.86 -17.98
N ASN A 99 3.43 26.62 -17.81
CA ASN A 99 2.56 25.43 -17.82
C ASN A 99 2.72 24.57 -16.55
N SER A 100 3.01 25.20 -15.40
CA SER A 100 3.43 24.49 -14.18
C SER A 100 2.44 23.41 -13.73
N VAL A 101 1.13 23.70 -13.77
CA VAL A 101 0.06 22.74 -13.42
C VAL A 101 0.02 21.56 -14.38
N THR A 102 0.18 21.79 -15.69
CA THR A 102 0.25 20.73 -16.71
C THR A 102 1.47 19.84 -16.48
N ILE A 103 2.64 20.44 -16.24
CA ILE A 103 3.87 19.67 -15.97
C ILE A 103 3.75 18.90 -14.66
N LEU A 104 3.23 19.52 -13.61
CA LEU A 104 2.96 18.83 -12.35
C LEU A 104 2.04 17.63 -12.59
N THR A 105 0.96 17.81 -13.34
CA THR A 105 0.03 16.72 -13.72
C THR A 105 0.76 15.58 -14.43
N VAL A 106 1.63 15.89 -15.40
CA VAL A 106 2.44 14.88 -16.10
C VAL A 106 3.35 14.11 -15.14
N LEU A 107 4.04 14.81 -14.22
CA LEU A 107 4.92 14.17 -13.24
C LEU A 107 4.13 13.28 -12.27
N VAL A 108 2.91 13.69 -11.87
CA VAL A 108 2.04 12.85 -11.04
C VAL A 108 1.58 11.62 -11.82
N LEU A 109 1.22 11.73 -13.11
CA LEU A 109 0.88 10.58 -13.96
C LEU A 109 2.06 9.61 -14.11
N PHE A 110 3.28 10.13 -14.27
CA PHE A 110 4.49 9.31 -14.29
C PHE A 110 4.72 8.58 -12.97
N ALA A 111 4.48 9.22 -11.83
CA ALA A 111 4.53 8.55 -10.54
C ALA A 111 3.54 7.37 -10.45
N HIS A 112 2.32 7.49 -10.98
CA HIS A 112 1.36 6.38 -11.05
C HIS A 112 1.87 5.26 -11.97
N LEU A 113 2.45 5.62 -13.12
CA LEU A 113 3.00 4.65 -14.07
C LEU A 113 4.17 3.86 -13.45
N GLU A 114 5.14 4.55 -12.86
CA GLU A 114 6.30 3.90 -12.23
C GLU A 114 5.89 3.04 -11.04
N GLN A 115 4.90 3.48 -10.26
CA GLN A 115 4.34 2.69 -9.17
C GLN A 115 3.67 1.41 -9.68
N ALA A 116 2.82 1.49 -10.71
CA ALA A 116 2.19 0.32 -11.31
C ALA A 116 3.22 -0.69 -11.87
N MET A 117 4.35 -0.18 -12.36
CA MET A 117 5.45 -1.00 -12.85
C MET A 117 6.41 -1.46 -11.75
N GLY A 118 6.18 -1.11 -10.47
CA GLY A 118 7.11 -1.43 -9.39
C GLY A 118 8.53 -0.88 -9.62
N ASN A 119 8.67 0.22 -10.39
CA ASN A 119 9.95 0.83 -10.69
C ASN A 119 10.27 1.91 -9.65
N PHE A 120 10.81 1.47 -8.51
CA PHE A 120 11.12 2.34 -7.38
C PHE A 120 12.11 3.46 -7.76
N GLN A 121 13.16 3.15 -8.53
CA GLN A 121 14.15 4.15 -8.93
C GLN A 121 13.57 5.22 -9.88
N GLY A 122 12.77 4.80 -10.86
CA GLY A 122 12.04 5.73 -11.74
C GLY A 122 11.09 6.61 -10.93
N PHE A 123 10.34 6.01 -10.01
CA PHE A 123 9.44 6.73 -9.11
C PHE A 123 10.15 7.80 -8.29
N TYR A 124 11.26 7.47 -7.62
CA TYR A 124 12.01 8.44 -6.82
C TYR A 124 12.62 9.57 -7.66
N THR A 125 12.95 9.30 -8.93
CA THR A 125 13.40 10.34 -9.87
C THR A 125 12.31 11.39 -10.11
N HIS A 126 11.07 10.97 -10.36
CA HIS A 126 9.94 11.90 -10.54
C HIS A 126 9.55 12.59 -9.24
N VAL A 127 9.60 11.90 -8.10
CA VAL A 127 9.40 12.49 -6.76
C VAL A 127 10.35 13.66 -6.54
N ARG A 128 11.65 13.49 -6.84
CA ARG A 128 12.63 14.56 -6.73
C ARG A 128 12.31 15.71 -7.68
N GLY A 129 11.91 15.41 -8.92
CA GLY A 129 11.45 16.43 -9.87
C GLY A 129 10.25 17.24 -9.38
N MET A 130 9.26 16.57 -8.77
CA MET A 130 8.09 17.21 -8.19
C MET A 130 8.43 18.07 -6.97
N MET A 131 9.30 17.58 -6.06
CA MET A 131 9.76 18.37 -4.92
C MET A 131 10.44 19.67 -5.38
N ASN A 132 11.35 19.56 -6.34
CA ASN A 132 12.03 20.72 -6.91
C ASN A 132 11.06 21.70 -7.60
N LEU A 133 9.90 21.25 -8.10
CA LEU A 133 8.88 22.11 -8.72
C LEU A 133 7.95 22.74 -7.68
N LEU A 134 7.63 22.01 -6.60
CA LEU A 134 6.76 22.48 -5.52
C LEU A 134 7.45 23.40 -4.53
N GLU A 135 8.78 23.34 -4.39
CA GLU A 135 9.57 24.37 -3.69
C GLU A 135 9.33 25.78 -4.26
N TRP A 136 8.83 25.89 -5.51
CA TRP A 136 8.46 27.17 -6.14
C TRP A 136 7.07 27.68 -5.71
N HIS A 137 6.33 26.85 -4.97
CA HIS A 137 4.94 27.07 -4.57
C HIS A 137 4.79 26.95 -3.04
N GLU A 138 5.57 27.69 -2.26
CA GLU A 138 5.51 27.68 -0.77
C GLU A 138 4.11 27.99 -0.18
N ASP A 139 3.17 28.48 -0.99
CA ASP A 139 1.80 28.79 -0.58
C ASP A 139 0.78 28.16 -1.57
N VAL A 140 0.71 26.82 -1.62
CA VAL A 140 -0.26 26.07 -2.44
C VAL A 140 -1.69 26.34 -1.95
N ARG A 141 -2.29 27.42 -2.45
CA ARG A 141 -3.70 27.77 -2.21
C ARG A 141 -4.63 27.34 -3.36
N ASP A 142 -4.07 27.07 -4.52
CA ASP A 142 -4.84 26.63 -5.69
C ASP A 142 -5.40 25.22 -5.49
N ALA A 143 -6.70 25.06 -5.73
CA ALA A 143 -7.42 23.82 -5.49
C ALA A 143 -6.96 22.67 -6.41
N ALA A 144 -6.57 22.98 -7.65
CA ALA A 144 -6.08 21.98 -8.59
C ALA A 144 -4.70 21.46 -8.15
N THR A 145 -3.80 22.36 -7.77
CA THR A 145 -2.47 22.02 -7.24
C THR A 145 -2.57 21.23 -5.94
N LYS A 146 -3.46 21.61 -5.01
CA LYS A 146 -3.74 20.84 -3.80
C LYS A 146 -4.28 19.43 -4.10
N SER A 147 -5.16 19.30 -5.09
CA SER A 147 -5.69 18.01 -5.53
C SER A 147 -4.63 17.11 -6.18
N LEU A 148 -3.73 17.70 -6.99
CA LEU A 148 -2.57 16.99 -7.55
C LEU A 148 -1.61 16.55 -6.45
N LEU A 149 -1.36 17.40 -5.46
CA LEU A 149 -0.55 17.09 -4.29
C LEU A 149 -1.16 15.92 -3.50
N ALA A 150 -2.47 15.92 -3.26
CA ALA A 150 -3.15 14.80 -2.61
C ALA A 150 -2.98 13.50 -3.42
N SER A 151 -3.20 13.54 -4.74
CA SER A 151 -3.02 12.39 -5.62
C SER A 151 -1.57 11.87 -5.60
N TRP A 152 -0.59 12.77 -5.62
CA TRP A 152 0.83 12.40 -5.53
C TRP A 152 1.18 11.76 -4.19
N MET A 153 0.73 12.37 -3.08
CA MET A 153 0.99 11.86 -1.74
C MET A 153 0.37 10.47 -1.53
N GLN A 154 -0.82 10.20 -2.09
CA GLN A 154 -1.39 8.85 -2.09
C GLN A 154 -0.40 7.83 -2.68
N ILE A 155 0.15 8.10 -3.86
CA ILE A 155 1.10 7.17 -4.51
C ILE A 155 2.39 7.04 -3.71
N ARG A 156 2.88 8.11 -3.06
CA ARG A 156 4.03 8.01 -2.16
C ARG A 156 3.77 7.03 -1.02
N TYR A 157 2.59 7.05 -0.41
CA TYR A 157 2.22 6.08 0.62
C TYR A 157 2.08 4.66 0.08
N VAL A 158 1.54 4.48 -1.14
CA VAL A 158 1.46 3.16 -1.80
C VAL A 158 2.85 2.57 -2.03
N VAL A 159 3.77 3.34 -2.59
CA VAL A 159 5.15 2.90 -2.84
C VAL A 159 5.89 2.60 -1.54
N TRP A 160 5.70 3.45 -0.52
CA TRP A 160 6.26 3.22 0.81
C TRP A 160 5.76 1.91 1.42
N TRP A 161 4.45 1.66 1.33
CA TRP A 161 3.82 0.46 1.85
C TRP A 161 4.33 -0.82 1.17
N ALA A 162 4.52 -0.77 -0.16
CA ALA A 162 5.10 -1.89 -0.89
C ALA A 162 6.51 -2.25 -0.38
N ARG A 163 7.31 -1.26 0.02
CA ARG A 163 8.64 -1.49 0.64
C ARG A 163 8.55 -1.94 2.10
N ALA A 164 7.42 -1.77 2.80
CA ALA A 164 7.32 -2.09 4.22
C ALA A 164 7.29 -3.59 4.56
N TYR A 165 6.78 -4.44 3.66
CA TYR A 165 6.55 -5.87 3.93
C TYR A 165 7.50 -6.83 3.20
N PHE A 166 8.22 -6.34 2.20
CA PHE A 166 9.09 -7.16 1.35
C PHE A 166 10.45 -6.49 1.19
N SER A 167 11.02 -6.02 2.28
CA SER A 167 12.41 -5.54 2.33
C SER A 167 13.18 -6.30 3.40
N SER A 168 14.51 -6.13 3.43
CA SER A 168 15.31 -6.69 4.51
C SER A 168 14.98 -6.07 5.86
N LEU A 169 15.37 -6.76 6.94
CA LEU A 169 15.26 -6.27 8.31
C LEU A 169 15.85 -4.85 8.46
N GLU A 170 17.03 -4.62 7.88
CA GLU A 170 17.74 -3.34 7.96
C GLU A 170 16.95 -2.22 7.28
N VAL A 171 16.41 -2.47 6.09
CA VAL A 171 15.60 -1.48 5.38
C VAL A 171 14.32 -1.18 6.17
N CYS A 172 13.61 -2.20 6.65
CA CYS A 172 12.39 -2.02 7.44
C CYS A 172 12.60 -1.16 8.69
N GLN A 173 13.75 -1.27 9.35
CA GLN A 173 14.11 -0.47 10.53
C GLN A 173 14.43 1.00 10.19
N HIS A 174 14.96 1.26 8.99
CA HIS A 174 15.35 2.60 8.54
C HIS A 174 14.35 3.21 7.55
N LEU A 175 13.15 2.63 7.42
CA LEU A 175 12.10 3.20 6.58
C LEU A 175 11.83 4.65 7.01
N PRO A 176 11.92 5.63 6.10
CA PRO A 176 11.73 7.02 6.45
C PRO A 176 10.25 7.31 6.71
N SER A 177 9.97 8.27 7.60
CA SER A 177 8.63 8.87 7.69
C SER A 177 8.34 9.69 6.43
N ILE A 178 7.06 9.76 6.03
CA ILE A 178 6.61 10.60 4.92
C ILE A 178 5.78 11.75 5.50
N PRO A 179 6.36 12.95 5.64
CA PRO A 179 5.65 14.09 6.20
C PRO A 179 4.53 14.52 5.26
N LEU A 180 3.38 14.85 5.85
CA LEU A 180 2.27 15.44 5.13
C LEU A 180 2.58 16.93 4.87
N PRO A 181 2.44 17.43 3.62
CA PRO A 181 2.62 18.85 3.31
C PRO A 181 1.68 19.74 4.13
N ALA A 182 2.11 20.96 4.46
CA ALA A 182 1.36 21.88 5.31
C ALA A 182 -0.06 22.16 4.80
N SER A 183 -0.22 22.34 3.48
CA SER A 183 -1.51 22.55 2.82
C SER A 183 -2.50 21.37 2.96
N LEU A 184 -2.00 20.18 3.28
CA LEU A 184 -2.82 18.99 3.53
C LEU A 184 -3.02 18.71 5.03
N LEU A 185 -2.45 19.52 5.93
CA LEU A 185 -2.70 19.43 7.38
C LEU A 185 -4.06 20.01 7.77
N ASP A 186 -4.57 20.99 7.02
CA ASP A 186 -5.88 21.63 7.24
C ASP A 186 -7.04 20.63 7.20
N VAL A 187 -8.18 20.99 7.80
CA VAL A 187 -9.39 20.14 7.83
C VAL A 187 -9.72 19.65 6.40
N PRO A 188 -9.72 18.33 6.16
CA PRO A 188 -9.82 17.78 4.82
C PRO A 188 -11.24 17.96 4.29
N GLN A 189 -11.36 18.55 3.10
CA GLN A 189 -12.65 18.89 2.51
C GLN A 189 -13.18 17.78 1.61
N THR A 190 -12.29 17.05 0.94
CA THR A 190 -12.65 15.98 0.00
C THR A 190 -12.34 14.59 0.58
N LEU A 191 -13.00 13.57 0.01
CA LEU A 191 -12.75 12.17 0.35
C LEU A 191 -11.27 11.80 0.13
N HIS A 192 -10.64 12.35 -0.90
CA HIS A 192 -9.26 12.06 -1.24
C HIS A 192 -8.26 12.77 -0.32
N GLU A 193 -8.55 13.99 0.14
CA GLU A 193 -7.76 14.63 1.20
C GLU A 193 -7.85 13.80 2.50
N ARG A 194 -9.04 13.31 2.85
CA ARG A 194 -9.24 12.39 3.98
C ARG A 194 -8.45 11.11 3.80
N ARG A 195 -8.44 10.51 2.59
CA ARG A 195 -7.64 9.32 2.25
C ARG A 195 -6.16 9.53 2.53
N VAL A 196 -5.58 10.62 2.04
CA VAL A 196 -4.15 10.90 2.21
C VAL A 196 -3.79 11.08 3.69
N LYS A 197 -4.66 11.73 4.47
CA LYS A 197 -4.47 11.87 5.92
C LYS A 197 -4.45 10.52 6.64
N VAL A 198 -5.44 9.65 6.39
CA VAL A 198 -5.49 8.34 7.06
C VAL A 198 -4.32 7.44 6.61
N LEU A 199 -3.91 7.52 5.34
CA LEU A 199 -2.72 6.83 4.84
C LEU A 199 -1.44 7.30 5.54
N SER A 200 -1.29 8.61 5.76
CA SER A 200 -0.16 9.17 6.52
C SER A 200 -0.09 8.61 7.93
N ILE A 201 -1.23 8.59 8.63
CA ILE A 201 -1.33 8.08 10.00
C ILE A 201 -1.05 6.57 10.03
N MET A 202 -1.63 5.81 9.08
CA MET A 202 -1.45 4.37 8.97
C MET A 202 0.02 3.99 8.71
N CYS A 203 0.68 4.65 7.77
CA CYS A 203 2.08 4.37 7.43
C CYS A 203 3.01 4.71 8.61
N GLU A 204 2.79 5.84 9.28
CA GLU A 204 3.60 6.21 10.46
C GLU A 204 3.35 5.26 11.63
N SER A 205 2.09 4.88 11.88
CA SER A 205 1.74 3.89 12.91
C SER A 205 2.38 2.53 12.62
N HIS A 206 2.36 2.09 11.36
CA HIS A 206 3.08 0.90 10.93
C HIS A 206 4.57 1.03 11.19
N ARG A 207 5.22 2.11 10.75
CA ARG A 207 6.66 2.33 10.91
C ARG A 207 7.08 2.23 12.37
N LEU A 208 6.35 2.90 13.27
CA LEU A 208 6.64 2.91 14.71
C LEU A 208 6.44 1.53 15.34
N ASN A 209 5.31 0.87 15.06
CA ASN A 209 5.00 -0.44 15.60
C ASN A 209 6.00 -1.50 15.10
N PHE A 210 6.22 -1.53 13.78
CA PHE A 210 7.10 -2.49 13.12
C PHE A 210 8.56 -2.30 13.52
N SER A 211 9.04 -1.06 13.65
CA SER A 211 10.38 -0.76 14.15
C SER A 211 10.58 -1.28 15.58
N ALA A 212 9.61 -1.05 16.47
CA ALA A 212 9.68 -1.56 17.84
C ALA A 212 9.66 -3.10 17.87
N ALA A 213 8.79 -3.74 17.09
CA ALA A 213 8.74 -5.21 17.02
C ALA A 213 10.04 -5.82 16.50
N LEU A 214 10.64 -5.25 15.45
CA LEU A 214 11.85 -5.76 14.81
C LEU A 214 13.14 -5.50 15.61
N GLN A 215 13.16 -4.51 16.52
CA GLN A 215 14.31 -4.21 17.36
C GLN A 215 14.74 -5.44 18.19
N GLN A 216 13.79 -6.26 18.64
CA GLN A 216 14.04 -7.48 19.41
C GLN A 216 14.84 -8.54 18.63
N PHE A 217 14.64 -8.62 17.31
CA PHE A 217 15.27 -9.64 16.47
C PHE A 217 16.67 -9.25 15.99
N ARG A 218 17.00 -7.95 15.96
CA ARG A 218 18.37 -7.48 15.68
C ARG A 218 19.34 -7.87 16.80
N ASN A 219 18.88 -7.73 18.03
CA ASN A 219 19.70 -7.95 19.22
C ASN A 219 19.83 -9.45 19.56
N PHE A 220 19.00 -10.32 18.95
CA PHE A 220 19.22 -11.77 18.91
C PHE A 220 20.56 -12.16 18.28
N ARG A 221 21.16 -11.29 17.46
CA ARG A 221 22.45 -11.50 16.78
C ARG A 221 23.63 -10.75 17.41
N SER A 222 23.40 -9.93 18.44
CA SER A 222 24.41 -9.05 19.04
C SER A 222 24.39 -9.17 20.56
N ASP A 223 25.42 -9.77 21.15
CA ASP A 223 25.55 -10.03 22.59
C ASP A 223 25.72 -8.77 23.48
N ASP A 224 25.75 -7.57 22.87
CA ASP A 224 26.24 -6.33 23.50
C ASP A 224 25.16 -5.27 23.87
N VAL A 225 23.86 -5.61 23.91
CA VAL A 225 22.82 -4.60 24.21
C VAL A 225 22.34 -4.66 25.66
N SER A 226 22.54 -3.56 26.40
CA SER A 226 22.04 -3.38 27.77
C SER A 226 20.51 -3.27 27.83
N GLY A 227 19.89 -3.85 28.86
CA GLY A 227 18.44 -3.85 29.08
C GLY A 227 17.77 -2.46 29.09
N SER A 228 18.51 -1.40 29.43
CA SER A 228 18.02 -0.01 29.48
C SER A 228 17.53 0.53 28.13
N ASP A 229 18.17 0.12 27.04
CA ASP A 229 17.92 0.70 25.71
C ASP A 229 16.62 0.14 25.11
N PHE A 230 16.17 -1.04 25.58
CA PHE A 230 14.92 -1.66 25.17
C PHE A 230 13.72 -0.91 25.73
N ASP A 231 13.74 -0.58 27.03
CA ASP A 231 12.65 0.12 27.70
C ASP A 231 12.47 1.53 27.13
N GLU A 232 13.56 2.22 26.79
CA GLU A 232 13.51 3.55 26.17
C GLU A 232 12.91 3.50 24.75
N CYS A 233 13.33 2.54 23.92
CA CYS A 233 12.80 2.37 22.56
C CYS A 233 11.29 2.06 22.57
N TYR A 234 10.86 1.14 23.45
CA TYR A 234 9.45 0.81 23.63
C TYR A 234 8.65 2.01 24.12
N ALA A 235 9.11 2.71 25.16
CA ALA A 235 8.43 3.90 25.69
C ALA A 235 8.32 5.03 24.65
N TYR A 236 9.38 5.23 23.85
CA TYR A 236 9.39 6.20 22.77
C TYR A 236 8.37 5.86 21.68
N CYS A 237 8.39 4.62 21.17
CA CYS A 237 7.49 4.19 20.10
C CYS A 237 6.03 4.21 20.56
N THR A 238 5.72 3.72 21.76
CA THR A 238 4.36 3.76 22.31
C THR A 238 3.84 5.19 22.50
N THR A 239 4.69 6.11 22.97
CA THR A 239 4.33 7.54 23.07
C THR A 239 3.96 8.12 21.71
N LEU A 240 4.73 7.82 20.66
CA LEU A 240 4.43 8.30 19.31
C LEU A 240 3.19 7.62 18.71
N LEU A 241 2.97 6.33 18.95
CA LEU A 241 1.76 5.62 18.53
C LEU A 241 0.51 6.25 19.15
N HIS A 242 0.55 6.67 20.42
CA HIS A 242 -0.55 7.40 21.04
C HIS A 242 -0.82 8.76 20.39
N ARG A 243 0.22 9.46 19.91
CA ARG A 243 0.04 10.72 19.14
C ARG A 243 -0.63 10.45 17.79
N GLU A 244 -0.23 9.39 17.09
CA GLU A 244 -0.89 8.98 15.85
C GLU A 244 -2.34 8.52 16.08
N ALA A 245 -2.63 7.85 17.21
CA ALA A 245 -3.99 7.49 17.60
C ALA A 245 -4.88 8.72 17.82
N ALA A 246 -4.37 9.76 18.47
CA ALA A 246 -5.11 11.00 18.67
C ALA A 246 -5.42 11.71 17.33
N LYS A 247 -4.49 11.69 16.37
CA LYS A 247 -4.76 12.18 15.01
C LYS A 247 -5.83 11.36 14.31
N LEU A 248 -5.83 10.04 14.51
CA LEU A 248 -6.80 9.12 13.93
C LEU A 248 -8.21 9.33 14.52
N ASP A 249 -8.31 9.59 15.83
CA ASP A 249 -9.56 9.97 16.49
C ASP A 249 -10.11 11.28 15.92
N ALA A 250 -9.25 12.28 15.71
CA ALA A 250 -9.68 13.52 15.07
C ALA A 250 -10.16 13.30 13.62
N TRP A 251 -9.52 12.39 12.88
CA TRP A 251 -9.90 12.05 11.52
C TRP A 251 -11.29 11.40 11.45
N VAL A 252 -11.60 10.43 12.32
CA VAL A 252 -12.89 9.71 12.27
C VAL A 252 -14.06 10.63 12.65
N LEU A 253 -13.84 11.59 13.56
CA LEU A 253 -14.86 12.59 13.93
C LEU A 253 -15.20 13.56 12.78
N GLN A 254 -14.35 13.66 11.77
CA GLN A 254 -14.55 14.55 10.61
C GLN A 254 -15.24 13.84 9.43
N LEU A 255 -15.59 12.55 9.56
CA LEU A 255 -16.22 11.81 8.47
C LEU A 255 -17.67 12.28 8.25
N PRO A 256 -18.03 12.68 7.01
CA PRO A 256 -19.43 12.95 6.68
C PRO A 256 -20.25 11.65 6.75
N PRO A 257 -21.59 11.73 6.92
CA PRO A 257 -22.44 10.55 7.00
C PRO A 257 -22.30 9.58 5.82
N SER A 258 -21.94 10.07 4.62
CA SER A 258 -21.71 9.24 3.44
C SER A 258 -20.46 8.36 3.51
N GLU A 259 -19.54 8.66 4.42
CA GLU A 259 -18.29 7.93 4.60
C GLU A 259 -18.25 7.12 5.92
N GLN A 260 -19.30 7.22 6.74
CA GLN A 260 -19.39 6.47 8.00
C GLN A 260 -19.83 5.02 7.76
N PRO A 261 -19.35 4.07 8.60
CA PRO A 261 -19.80 2.68 8.54
C PRO A 261 -21.28 2.57 8.94
N ILE A 262 -22.01 1.72 8.22
CA ILE A 262 -23.39 1.35 8.52
C ILE A 262 -23.36 -0.05 9.13
N TYR A 263 -23.70 -0.14 10.42
CA TYR A 263 -23.72 -1.40 11.15
C TYR A 263 -25.11 -2.03 11.09
N GLU A 264 -25.17 -3.28 10.60
CA GLU A 264 -26.39 -4.06 10.54
C GLU A 264 -26.20 -5.37 11.32
N LEU A 265 -27.16 -5.70 12.19
CA LEU A 265 -27.20 -6.98 12.89
C LEU A 265 -27.80 -8.04 11.96
N ASN A 266 -27.06 -9.12 11.71
CA ASN A 266 -27.59 -10.27 10.99
C ASN A 266 -28.32 -11.23 11.95
N ASP A 267 -29.18 -12.08 11.40
CA ASP A 267 -29.91 -13.14 12.14
C ASP A 267 -29.00 -14.16 12.87
N THR A 268 -27.70 -14.14 12.61
CA THR A 268 -26.68 -15.01 13.22
C THR A 268 -25.84 -14.32 14.31
N ASP A 269 -26.31 -13.20 14.89
CA ASP A 269 -25.57 -12.35 15.85
C ASP A 269 -24.23 -11.79 15.32
N SER A 270 -23.99 -11.86 14.01
CA SER A 270 -22.82 -11.27 13.36
C SER A 270 -23.14 -9.86 12.85
N THR A 271 -22.25 -8.90 13.11
CA THR A 271 -22.42 -7.52 12.64
C THR A 271 -21.83 -7.37 11.25
N THR A 272 -22.67 -7.07 10.25
CA THR A 272 -22.24 -6.65 8.93
C THR A 272 -21.85 -5.17 8.95
N ILE A 273 -20.78 -4.80 8.25
CA ILE A 273 -20.34 -3.42 8.11
C ILE A 273 -20.47 -3.03 6.63
N ARG A 274 -21.33 -2.05 6.33
CA ARG A 274 -21.56 -1.54 4.97
C ARG A 274 -21.09 -0.11 4.81
N PHE A 275 -20.86 0.30 3.56
CA PHE A 275 -20.53 1.68 3.20
C PHE A 275 -21.34 2.13 1.99
N GLN A 276 -21.46 3.43 1.77
CA GLN A 276 -22.15 3.95 0.58
C GLN A 276 -21.31 3.85 -0.69
N SER A 277 -19.99 3.72 -0.56
CA SER A 277 -19.07 3.61 -1.69
C SER A 277 -17.86 2.76 -1.36
N HIS A 278 -17.24 2.21 -2.40
CA HIS A 278 -15.96 1.49 -2.32
C HIS A 278 -14.85 2.35 -1.71
N ASP A 279 -14.77 3.62 -2.12
CA ASP A 279 -13.74 4.54 -1.64
C ASP A 279 -13.86 4.86 -0.14
N ALA A 280 -15.09 4.93 0.37
CA ALA A 280 -15.36 5.09 1.80
C ALA A 280 -14.97 3.82 2.58
N ALA A 281 -15.34 2.64 2.09
CA ALA A 281 -14.95 1.37 2.69
C ALA A 281 -13.43 1.23 2.77
N LEU A 282 -12.72 1.55 1.69
CA LEU A 282 -11.26 1.48 1.64
C LEU A 282 -10.60 2.48 2.58
N ASN A 283 -11.08 3.72 2.64
CA ASN A 283 -10.58 4.72 3.58
C ASN A 283 -10.77 4.29 5.04
N TYR A 284 -11.92 3.69 5.35
CA TYR A 284 -12.19 3.17 6.67
C TYR A 284 -11.34 1.93 6.99
N ALA A 285 -11.03 1.10 5.99
CA ALA A 285 -10.09 -0.01 6.17
C ALA A 285 -8.67 0.48 6.52
N TYR A 286 -8.20 1.60 5.95
CA TYR A 286 -6.95 2.23 6.40
C TYR A 286 -7.01 2.69 7.85
N TYR A 287 -8.15 3.25 8.28
CA TYR A 287 -8.38 3.62 9.67
C TYR A 287 -8.29 2.39 10.59
N VAL A 288 -8.93 1.28 10.21
CA VAL A 288 -8.91 0.04 10.99
C VAL A 288 -7.51 -0.56 11.08
N VAL A 289 -6.75 -0.58 9.98
CA VAL A 289 -5.35 -1.05 10.01
C VAL A 289 -4.48 -0.13 10.85
N ALA A 290 -4.65 1.18 10.75
CA ALA A 290 -3.94 2.13 11.61
C ALA A 290 -4.23 1.87 13.09
N ARG A 291 -5.50 1.62 13.45
CA ARG A 291 -5.90 1.24 14.81
C ARG A 291 -5.21 -0.04 15.28
N ALA A 292 -5.22 -1.10 14.47
CA ALA A 292 -4.54 -2.36 14.81
C ALA A 292 -3.03 -2.16 15.04
N MET A 293 -2.38 -1.27 14.29
CA MET A 293 -0.95 -0.94 14.47
C MET A 293 -0.68 -0.05 15.69
N GLN A 294 -1.66 0.71 16.17
CA GLN A 294 -1.55 1.59 17.33
C GLN A 294 -1.75 0.85 18.65
N CYS A 295 -2.37 -0.33 18.61
CA CYS A 295 -2.43 -1.22 19.76
C CYS A 295 -1.00 -1.65 20.18
N THR A 296 -0.79 -1.76 21.49
CA THR A 296 0.54 -2.02 22.08
C THR A 296 0.65 -3.42 22.68
N GLY A 297 -0.39 -4.26 22.56
CA GLY A 297 -0.44 -5.58 23.18
C GLY A 297 0.66 -6.51 22.69
N VAL A 298 0.83 -6.61 21.37
CA VAL A 298 1.93 -7.37 20.75
C VAL A 298 3.30 -6.85 21.20
N LEU A 299 3.48 -5.53 21.28
CA LEU A 299 4.75 -4.95 21.72
C LEU A 299 5.02 -5.27 23.19
N ARG A 300 4.01 -5.25 24.06
CA ARG A 300 4.17 -5.68 25.47
C ARG A 300 4.63 -7.13 25.56
N LEU A 301 4.07 -8.03 24.76
CA LEU A 301 4.50 -9.45 24.75
C LEU A 301 5.96 -9.64 24.33
N LEU A 302 6.47 -8.77 23.47
CA LEU A 302 7.84 -8.82 22.98
C LEU A 302 8.86 -8.23 23.97
N TYR A 303 8.45 -7.28 24.81
CA TYR A 303 9.34 -6.55 25.73
C TYR A 303 9.20 -6.99 27.20
N ASP A 304 8.05 -7.50 27.62
CA ASP A 304 7.79 -7.93 29.01
C ASP A 304 7.84 -9.46 29.13
N ARG A 305 8.88 -9.97 29.81
CA ARG A 305 9.05 -11.41 30.10
C ARG A 305 8.15 -11.90 31.25
N GLU A 306 7.66 -11.02 32.12
CA GLU A 306 6.84 -11.36 33.29
C GLU A 306 5.33 -11.28 33.01
N SER A 307 4.91 -10.56 31.96
CA SER A 307 3.51 -10.46 31.52
C SER A 307 2.89 -11.79 31.03
N ALA A 308 3.67 -12.86 30.84
CA ALA A 308 3.16 -14.20 30.51
C ALA A 308 2.22 -14.78 31.59
N LEU A 309 2.22 -14.22 32.79
CA LEU A 309 1.42 -14.67 33.93
C LEU A 309 -0.01 -14.09 33.98
N HIS A 310 -0.34 -13.09 33.16
CA HIS A 310 -1.68 -12.49 33.11
C HIS A 310 -2.30 -12.78 31.74
N GLY A 311 -3.30 -13.68 31.72
CA GLY A 311 -3.93 -14.23 30.50
C GLY A 311 -4.43 -13.18 29.48
N PRO A 312 -4.91 -13.64 28.30
CA PRO A 312 -5.01 -12.81 27.11
C PRO A 312 -6.05 -11.69 27.31
N LYS A 313 -5.54 -10.47 27.52
CA LYS A 313 -6.32 -9.22 27.36
C LYS A 313 -6.05 -8.58 25.98
N TYR A 314 -5.72 -9.39 24.97
CA TYR A 314 -5.32 -8.94 23.63
C TYR A 314 -6.49 -8.93 22.64
N ASN A 315 -7.66 -8.51 23.12
CA ASN A 315 -8.88 -8.49 22.30
C ASN A 315 -8.93 -7.30 21.34
N GLU A 316 -8.10 -6.28 21.51
CA GLU A 316 -8.22 -5.04 20.76
C GLU A 316 -7.66 -5.16 19.34
N GLU A 317 -6.43 -5.66 19.18
CA GLU A 317 -5.83 -5.94 17.88
C GLU A 317 -6.74 -6.87 17.06
N GLU A 318 -7.19 -7.96 17.67
CA GLU A 318 -8.05 -8.94 17.01
C GLU A 318 -9.42 -8.36 16.63
N TYR A 319 -9.99 -7.50 17.47
CA TYR A 319 -11.23 -6.78 17.16
C TYR A 319 -11.07 -5.92 15.90
N TRP A 320 -9.96 -5.17 15.79
CA TRP A 320 -9.69 -4.35 14.61
C TRP A 320 -9.44 -5.22 13.38
N VAL A 321 -8.68 -6.30 13.50
CA VAL A 321 -8.43 -7.20 12.36
C VAL A 321 -9.71 -7.91 11.92
N GLN A 322 -10.58 -8.33 12.84
CA GLN A 322 -11.90 -8.88 12.49
C GLN A 322 -12.78 -7.82 11.80
N THR A 323 -12.71 -6.57 12.25
CA THR A 323 -13.41 -5.44 11.62
C THR A 323 -12.92 -5.26 10.18
N LEU A 324 -11.61 -5.36 9.92
CA LEU A 324 -11.04 -5.29 8.58
C LEU A 324 -11.56 -6.43 7.69
N VAL A 325 -11.60 -7.66 8.21
CA VAL A 325 -12.16 -8.82 7.49
C VAL A 325 -13.61 -8.57 7.09
N ARG A 326 -14.44 -8.05 8.01
CA ARG A 326 -15.85 -7.74 7.72
C ARG A 326 -16.03 -6.68 6.64
N ILE A 327 -15.18 -5.64 6.64
CA ILE A 327 -15.18 -4.60 5.59
C ILE A 327 -14.81 -5.22 4.24
N ALA A 328 -13.78 -6.06 4.21
CA ALA A 328 -13.32 -6.72 2.98
C ALA A 328 -14.35 -7.73 2.44
N GLN A 329 -15.03 -8.47 3.32
CA GLN A 329 -16.09 -9.43 2.95
C GLN A 329 -17.32 -8.74 2.34
N TRP A 330 -17.65 -7.52 2.78
CA TRP A 330 -18.77 -6.77 2.23
C TRP A 330 -18.42 -6.08 0.89
N SER A 331 -17.15 -5.74 0.70
CA SER A 331 -16.68 -4.99 -0.48
C SER A 331 -16.74 -5.85 -1.75
N ASP A 332 -17.16 -5.26 -2.87
CA ASP A 332 -17.18 -5.96 -4.16
C ASP A 332 -15.75 -6.26 -4.66
N MET A 333 -15.42 -7.54 -4.80
CA MET A 333 -14.08 -7.97 -5.21
C MET A 333 -13.73 -7.50 -6.62
N GLN A 334 -14.70 -7.46 -7.54
CA GLN A 334 -14.46 -7.01 -8.92
C GLN A 334 -14.11 -5.51 -8.98
N THR A 335 -14.83 -4.71 -8.20
CA THR A 335 -14.52 -3.29 -7.99
C THR A 335 -13.15 -3.13 -7.34
N SER A 336 -12.79 -3.97 -6.36
CA SER A 336 -11.47 -3.95 -5.72
C SER A 336 -10.35 -4.22 -6.73
N ILE A 337 -10.47 -5.26 -7.57
CA ILE A 337 -9.49 -5.61 -8.60
C ILE A 337 -9.23 -4.43 -9.57
N THR A 338 -10.30 -3.75 -9.97
CA THR A 338 -10.24 -2.71 -11.00
C THR A 338 -9.92 -1.31 -10.45
N ARG A 339 -10.42 -0.96 -9.27
CA ARG A 339 -10.27 0.39 -8.69
C ARG A 339 -9.09 0.54 -7.74
N ASN A 340 -8.53 -0.54 -7.22
CA ASN A 340 -7.41 -0.46 -6.29
C ASN A 340 -6.03 -0.45 -6.98
N SER A 341 -5.95 -0.28 -8.30
CA SER A 341 -4.67 -0.33 -9.04
C SER A 341 -3.64 0.70 -8.56
N TYR A 342 -4.08 1.80 -7.93
CA TYR A 342 -3.24 2.92 -7.48
C TYR A 342 -3.43 3.24 -6.00
N THR A 343 -3.86 2.25 -5.22
CA THR A 343 -4.11 2.36 -3.78
C THR A 343 -3.45 1.20 -3.04
N ILE A 344 -3.46 1.23 -1.71
CA ILE A 344 -3.10 0.05 -0.92
C ILE A 344 -4.36 -0.82 -0.86
N GLY A 345 -4.34 -1.93 -1.56
CA GLY A 345 -5.49 -2.81 -1.72
C GLY A 345 -5.83 -3.64 -0.47
N PHE A 346 -7.03 -4.23 -0.44
CA PHE A 346 -7.48 -5.09 0.66
C PHE A 346 -6.55 -6.29 0.88
N SER A 347 -5.95 -6.86 -0.17
CA SER A 347 -4.99 -7.95 -0.01
C SER A 347 -3.78 -7.52 0.84
N GLY A 348 -3.21 -6.34 0.56
CA GLY A 348 -2.12 -5.76 1.33
C GLY A 348 -2.52 -5.36 2.75
N LEU A 349 -3.74 -4.84 2.94
CA LEU A 349 -4.26 -4.52 4.26
C LEU A 349 -4.50 -5.77 5.12
N LEU A 350 -5.01 -6.86 4.53
CA LEU A 350 -5.23 -8.11 5.22
C LEU A 350 -3.90 -8.79 5.59
N LEU A 351 -2.86 -8.66 4.76
CA LEU A 351 -1.49 -9.07 5.11
C LEU A 351 -0.95 -8.29 6.33
N ALA A 352 -1.21 -6.99 6.38
CA ALA A 352 -0.85 -6.17 7.53
C ALA A 352 -1.62 -6.57 8.79
N GLY A 353 -2.93 -6.77 8.64
CA GLY A 353 -3.81 -7.17 9.73
C GLY A 353 -3.46 -8.54 10.29
N ILE A 354 -3.17 -9.52 9.42
CA ILE A 354 -2.82 -10.85 9.89
C ILE A 354 -1.59 -10.80 10.80
N LEU A 355 -0.57 -10.00 10.49
CA LEU A 355 0.64 -9.88 11.32
C LEU A 355 0.39 -9.28 12.71
N ARG A 356 -0.78 -8.65 12.94
CA ARG A 356 -1.20 -8.10 14.24
C ARG A 356 -2.20 -8.98 14.98
N CYS A 357 -2.62 -10.08 14.37
CA CYS A 357 -3.61 -11.00 14.93
C CYS A 357 -2.92 -12.29 15.41
N GLN A 358 -3.41 -12.87 16.51
CA GLN A 358 -2.92 -14.16 17.04
C GLN A 358 -3.96 -15.27 16.79
N SER A 359 -5.24 -14.91 16.68
CA SER A 359 -6.33 -15.83 16.36
C SER A 359 -6.15 -16.52 15.00
N LEU A 360 -6.01 -17.85 15.05
CA LEU A 360 -6.03 -18.71 13.87
C LEU A 360 -7.36 -18.63 13.12
N SER A 361 -8.49 -18.48 13.82
CA SER A 361 -9.81 -18.37 13.19
C SER A 361 -9.88 -17.17 12.25
N VAL A 362 -9.48 -15.99 12.72
CA VAL A 362 -9.46 -14.76 11.91
C VAL A 362 -8.44 -14.91 10.78
N GLY A 363 -7.28 -15.52 11.05
CA GLY A 363 -6.29 -15.81 10.02
C GLY A 363 -6.81 -16.71 8.89
N LEU A 364 -7.67 -17.69 9.20
CA LEU A 364 -8.31 -18.55 8.21
C LEU A 364 -9.38 -17.79 7.42
N GLU A 365 -10.16 -16.90 8.03
CA GLU A 365 -11.09 -16.03 7.29
C GLU A 365 -10.36 -15.12 6.28
N ILE A 366 -9.19 -14.59 6.66
CA ILE A 366 -8.32 -13.82 5.75
C ILE A 366 -7.85 -14.70 4.58
N GLN A 367 -7.41 -15.92 4.87
CA GLN A 367 -6.95 -16.87 3.86
C GLN A 367 -8.08 -17.23 2.88
N ASP A 368 -9.30 -17.47 3.37
CA ASP A 368 -10.47 -17.81 2.57
C ASP A 368 -10.90 -16.65 1.67
N TRP A 369 -10.83 -15.41 2.18
CA TRP A 369 -11.08 -14.22 1.37
C TRP A 369 -10.07 -14.11 0.21
N LEU A 370 -8.77 -14.28 0.49
CA LEU A 370 -7.71 -14.25 -0.53
C LEU A 370 -7.85 -15.40 -1.54
N GLN A 371 -8.23 -16.59 -1.07
CA GLN A 371 -8.50 -17.74 -1.94
C GLN A 371 -9.67 -17.46 -2.89
N THR A 372 -10.74 -16.84 -2.38
CA THR A 372 -11.90 -16.41 -3.18
C THR A 372 -11.49 -15.36 -4.22
N LEU A 373 -10.67 -14.39 -3.84
CA LEU A 373 -10.12 -13.40 -4.76
C LEU A 373 -9.30 -14.07 -5.88
N ILE A 374 -8.44 -15.04 -5.56
CA ILE A 374 -7.64 -15.81 -6.55
C ILE A 374 -8.54 -16.57 -7.54
N HIS A 375 -9.69 -17.08 -7.11
CA HIS A 375 -10.63 -17.78 -7.99
C HIS A 375 -11.23 -16.88 -9.08
N LEU A 376 -11.24 -15.56 -8.89
CA LEU A 376 -11.60 -14.58 -9.93
C LEU A 376 -10.47 -14.41 -10.97
N GLN A 377 -9.32 -15.06 -10.78
CA GLN A 377 -8.12 -14.99 -11.61
C GLN A 377 -7.49 -13.60 -11.82
N PRO A 378 -7.51 -12.66 -10.85
CA PRO A 378 -6.70 -11.45 -10.93
C PRO A 378 -5.22 -11.78 -10.78
N THR A 379 -4.36 -11.02 -11.46
CA THR A 379 -2.90 -11.10 -11.23
C THR A 379 -2.46 -10.23 -10.07
N GLU A 380 -3.10 -9.08 -9.87
CA GLU A 380 -2.76 -8.09 -8.83
C GLU A 380 -4.00 -7.45 -8.23
N GLU A 381 -3.85 -6.97 -6.99
CA GLU A 381 -4.77 -6.03 -6.32
C GLU A 381 -3.90 -5.08 -5.49
N GLY A 382 -4.16 -3.77 -5.52
CA GLY A 382 -3.23 -2.81 -4.90
C GLY A 382 -1.85 -2.72 -5.59
N ALA A 383 -1.77 -3.07 -6.89
CA ALA A 383 -0.52 -3.24 -7.65
C ALA A 383 0.48 -4.24 -7.03
N PHE A 384 -0.01 -5.18 -6.23
CA PHE A 384 0.79 -6.25 -5.64
C PHE A 384 0.28 -7.63 -6.07
N PRO A 385 1.17 -8.61 -6.35
CA PRO A 385 0.74 -9.94 -6.76
C PRO A 385 -0.03 -10.69 -5.67
N ILE A 386 -1.27 -11.08 -5.97
CA ILE A 386 -2.17 -11.66 -4.97
C ILE A 386 -1.67 -13.03 -4.49
N TYR A 387 -1.07 -13.83 -5.38
CA TYR A 387 -0.52 -15.14 -5.02
C TYR A 387 0.63 -15.05 -4.02
N GLN A 388 1.44 -13.98 -4.06
CA GLN A 388 2.50 -13.77 -3.06
C GLN A 388 1.89 -13.52 -1.69
N THR A 389 0.93 -12.59 -1.61
CA THR A 389 0.20 -12.32 -0.36
C THR A 389 -0.47 -13.57 0.19
N PHE A 390 -1.15 -14.35 -0.66
CA PHE A 390 -1.82 -15.58 -0.25
C PHE A 390 -0.85 -16.63 0.31
N ASN A 391 0.29 -16.87 -0.36
CA ASN A 391 1.28 -17.83 0.10
C ASN A 391 1.88 -17.42 1.46
N VAL A 392 2.14 -16.13 1.67
CA VAL A 392 2.63 -15.61 2.96
C VAL A 392 1.59 -15.84 4.06
N VAL A 393 0.33 -15.48 3.81
CA VAL A 393 -0.78 -15.68 4.76
C VAL A 393 -0.94 -17.15 5.13
N LYS A 394 -0.87 -18.06 4.14
CA LYS A 394 -0.95 -19.50 4.37
C LYS A 394 0.14 -19.99 5.31
N ILE A 395 1.39 -19.54 5.11
CA ILE A 395 2.51 -19.92 5.98
C ILE A 395 2.34 -19.34 7.39
N ILE A 396 1.86 -18.10 7.53
CA ILE A 396 1.56 -17.51 8.85
C ILE A 396 0.55 -18.38 9.60
N ASN A 397 -0.54 -18.81 8.94
CA ASN A 397 -1.53 -19.69 9.55
C ASN A 397 -0.96 -21.07 9.91
N GLN A 398 -0.06 -21.62 9.09
CA GLN A 398 0.65 -22.87 9.41
C GLN A 398 1.50 -22.71 10.67
N GLN A 399 2.24 -21.60 10.82
CA GLN A 399 3.01 -21.32 12.05
C GLN A 399 2.07 -21.19 13.26
N ARG A 400 0.94 -20.49 13.13
CA ARG A 400 -0.05 -20.37 14.20
C ARG A 400 -0.65 -21.70 14.64
N ALA A 401 -0.93 -22.60 13.69
CA ALA A 401 -1.42 -23.93 14.00
C ALA A 401 -0.40 -24.75 14.83
N LEU A 402 0.89 -24.39 14.78
CA LEU A 402 1.95 -24.97 15.60
C LEU A 402 2.14 -24.25 16.95
N GLY A 403 1.32 -23.25 17.28
CA GLY A 403 1.46 -22.44 18.49
C GLY A 403 2.50 -21.32 18.38
N ARG A 404 2.80 -20.87 17.16
CA ARG A 404 3.75 -19.77 16.90
C ARG A 404 3.05 -18.55 16.33
N ASP A 405 3.23 -17.41 16.97
CA ASP A 405 2.76 -16.13 16.45
C ASP A 405 3.82 -15.50 15.56
N VAL A 406 3.40 -15.00 14.39
CA VAL A 406 4.25 -14.24 13.47
C VAL A 406 3.87 -12.77 13.56
N PHE A 407 4.84 -11.91 13.87
CA PHE A 407 4.64 -10.47 14.01
C PHE A 407 5.27 -9.65 12.88
N ALA A 408 6.24 -10.22 12.18
CA ALA A 408 6.87 -9.58 11.03
C ALA A 408 7.39 -10.60 10.02
N VAL A 409 7.47 -10.14 8.77
CA VAL A 409 8.01 -10.90 7.65
C VAL A 409 8.98 -9.98 6.90
N THR A 410 10.17 -10.47 6.58
CA THR A 410 11.20 -9.69 5.88
C THR A 410 11.91 -10.53 4.82
N LEU A 411 12.53 -9.90 3.83
CA LEU A 411 13.44 -10.58 2.92
C LEU A 411 14.76 -10.94 3.63
N PRO A 412 15.41 -12.05 3.25
CA PRO A 412 16.77 -12.36 3.71
C PRO A 412 17.81 -11.34 3.24
N VAL A 413 17.66 -10.84 2.02
CA VAL A 413 18.53 -9.84 1.39
C VAL A 413 17.65 -8.81 0.71
N ASP A 414 17.97 -7.53 0.85
CA ASP A 414 17.26 -6.48 0.12
C ASP A 414 17.73 -6.45 -1.33
N ASP A 415 16.79 -6.40 -2.26
CA ASP A 415 17.04 -6.27 -3.69
C ASP A 415 16.72 -4.87 -4.22
N GLU A 416 16.69 -3.86 -3.32
CA GLU A 416 16.35 -2.46 -3.60
C GLU A 416 14.95 -2.25 -4.20
N GLY A 417 14.05 -3.21 -4.00
CA GLY A 417 12.71 -3.22 -4.61
C GLY A 417 12.65 -4.00 -5.92
N GLY A 418 13.77 -4.62 -6.31
CA GLY A 418 13.89 -5.54 -7.43
C GLY A 418 13.90 -4.83 -8.78
N THR A 419 13.41 -5.52 -9.81
CA THR A 419 13.39 -5.02 -11.18
C THR A 419 12.00 -4.54 -11.59
N PRO A 420 11.88 -3.53 -12.47
CA PRO A 420 10.58 -3.12 -12.99
C PRO A 420 9.79 -4.28 -13.62
N LYS A 421 8.48 -4.31 -13.36
CA LYS A 421 7.47 -5.29 -13.77
C LYS A 421 7.13 -5.22 -15.27
N LEU A 422 8.15 -5.19 -16.13
CA LEU A 422 8.02 -5.06 -17.58
C LEU A 422 7.39 -6.30 -18.21
N THR A 423 7.82 -7.47 -17.74
CA THR A 423 7.50 -8.76 -18.36
C THR A 423 6.79 -9.72 -17.41
N GLY A 424 6.49 -9.27 -16.18
CA GLY A 424 5.83 -10.08 -15.17
C GLY A 424 5.16 -9.19 -14.13
N TYR A 425 4.62 -9.81 -13.09
CA TYR A 425 3.91 -9.11 -12.02
C TYR A 425 4.76 -8.92 -10.76
N ASN A 426 5.89 -9.62 -10.64
CA ASN A 426 6.82 -9.45 -9.54
C ASN A 426 7.83 -8.36 -9.88
N SER A 427 8.00 -7.38 -9.00
CA SER A 427 9.19 -6.55 -9.01
C SER A 427 10.33 -7.25 -8.28
N GLN A 428 10.01 -7.91 -7.16
CA GLN A 428 10.96 -8.62 -6.29
C GLN A 428 10.81 -10.13 -6.43
N SER A 429 11.94 -10.84 -6.47
CA SER A 429 11.96 -12.30 -6.56
C SER A 429 11.85 -12.92 -5.17
N ILE A 430 10.63 -13.06 -4.67
CA ILE A 430 10.36 -13.58 -3.33
C ILE A 430 10.35 -15.11 -3.35
N THR A 431 11.52 -15.74 -3.20
CA THR A 431 11.65 -17.22 -3.14
C THR A 431 11.73 -17.73 -1.71
N SER A 432 12.12 -16.89 -0.76
CA SER A 432 12.18 -17.21 0.67
C SER A 432 12.00 -15.96 1.52
N LEU A 433 11.46 -16.12 2.71
CA LEU A 433 11.20 -15.04 3.66
C LEU A 433 11.65 -15.43 5.07
N HIS A 434 12.11 -14.45 5.83
CA HIS A 434 12.28 -14.57 7.27
C HIS A 434 10.96 -14.26 7.98
N PHE A 435 10.53 -15.17 8.84
CA PHE A 435 9.39 -15.02 9.72
C PHE A 435 9.89 -14.76 11.13
N HIS A 436 9.45 -13.66 11.73
CA HIS A 436 9.86 -13.20 13.05
C HIS A 436 8.67 -13.28 14.00
N GLY A 437 8.86 -13.94 15.14
CA GLY A 437 7.73 -14.27 15.99
C GLY A 437 8.10 -14.77 17.38
N LYS A 438 7.07 -15.29 18.08
CA LYS A 438 7.20 -15.94 19.39
C LYS A 438 6.59 -17.34 19.34
N ASP A 439 7.32 -18.33 19.86
CA ASP A 439 6.85 -19.70 20.05
C ASP A 439 6.31 -19.83 21.47
N HIS A 440 5.00 -20.06 21.63
CA HIS A 440 4.37 -20.16 22.94
C HIS A 440 4.71 -21.45 23.68
N ASN A 441 5.08 -22.51 22.97
CA ASN A 441 5.43 -23.78 23.60
C ASN A 441 6.82 -23.71 24.25
N LEU A 442 7.72 -22.94 23.64
CA LEU A 442 9.11 -22.78 24.10
C LEU A 442 9.34 -21.46 24.86
N ASP A 443 8.33 -20.59 24.90
CA ASP A 443 8.38 -19.22 25.44
C ASP A 443 9.60 -18.43 24.97
N CYS A 444 9.92 -18.54 23.68
CA CYS A 444 11.08 -17.90 23.08
C CYS A 444 10.74 -17.18 21.77
N LEU A 445 11.55 -16.19 21.41
CA LEU A 445 11.50 -15.58 20.09
C LEU A 445 12.09 -16.53 19.05
N PHE A 446 11.53 -16.54 17.85
CA PHE A 446 12.06 -17.32 16.73
C PHE A 446 12.26 -16.46 15.49
N GLN A 447 13.23 -16.86 14.68
CA GLN A 447 13.46 -16.34 13.34
C GLN A 447 13.75 -17.50 12.40
N ASP A 448 12.78 -17.85 11.55
CA ASP A 448 12.90 -18.95 10.60
C ASP A 448 12.94 -18.43 9.16
N CYS A 449 13.84 -18.99 8.34
CA CYS A 449 13.85 -18.74 6.90
C CYS A 449 13.04 -19.84 6.19
N ILE A 450 11.92 -19.46 5.59
CA ILE A 450 11.01 -20.40 4.93
C ILE A 450 11.04 -20.14 3.43
N SER A 451 11.29 -21.19 2.64
CA SER A 451 11.16 -21.13 1.18
C SER A 451 9.68 -21.11 0.80
N LEU A 452 9.31 -20.25 -0.13
CA LEU A 452 7.96 -20.22 -0.68
C LEU A 452 7.86 -21.29 -1.76
N ASP A 453 6.82 -22.12 -1.71
CA ASP A 453 6.45 -22.96 -2.84
C ASP A 453 5.90 -22.04 -3.93
N VAL A 454 6.70 -21.80 -4.97
CA VAL A 454 6.35 -20.93 -6.10
C VAL A 454 6.05 -21.75 -7.34
#